data_AF-A0A6L3VPL5-F1
#
_entry.id   AF-A0A6L3VPL5-F1
#
_cell.length_a   1.000
_cell.length_b   1.000
_cell.length_c   1.000
_cell.angle_alpha   90.00
_cell.angle_beta   90.00
_cell.angle_gamma   90.00
#
_symmetry.space_group_name_H-M   'P 1'
#
loop_
_entity.id
_entity.type
_entity.pdbx_description
1 polymer ?
#
loop_
_entity_poly.entity_id
_entity_poly.type
_entity_poly.pdbx_seq_one_letter_code
_entity_poly.pdbx_strand_id
1 'polypeptide(L)'
;MNLDETVNVSVRFSWELMGEVILDHKGSLAFPRMQFPWDGGGVYRITGRRPIETTSAYDRRSRWFFYIGQSRDIPARLNKYRNPGPNQATNIRVNEALRAELRQGTRISLSVAREMRIKVGKEWRDLDTGSTIQRTLAESAALMQAYATEDLGDVDILNKGLDDSVDREFKDAPWP
;
A
#
# COMPACT_ATOMS: atom_id res chain seq x y z
N MET A 1 27.60 -5.03 23.42
CA MET A 1 27.14 -4.59 22.09
C MET A 1 27.35 -3.09 22.05
N ASN A 2 28.30 -2.60 21.25
CA ASN A 2 28.45 -1.16 21.05
C ASN A 2 27.36 -0.75 20.07
N LEU A 3 26.31 -0.12 20.60
CA LEU A 3 25.37 0.59 19.76
C LEU A 3 26.08 1.90 19.40
N ASP A 4 26.37 2.11 18.12
CA ASP A 4 26.87 3.42 17.67
C ASP A 4 25.88 4.50 18.14
N GLU A 5 26.40 5.65 18.59
CA GLU A 5 25.56 6.78 19.01
C GLU A 5 24.65 7.27 17.88
N THR A 6 25.03 7.01 16.62
CA THR A 6 24.25 7.30 15.43
C THR A 6 23.81 6.02 14.72
N VAL A 7 22.51 5.87 14.48
CA VAL A 7 21.93 4.77 13.71
C VAL A 7 21.67 5.24 12.28
N ASN A 8 22.42 4.71 11.31
CA ASN A 8 22.18 4.93 9.89
C ASN A 8 21.79 3.61 9.21
N VAL A 9 20.61 3.60 8.61
CA VAL A 9 20.07 2.45 7.87
C VAL A 9 19.55 2.93 6.53
N SER A 10 19.88 2.21 5.47
CA SER A 10 19.33 2.46 4.13
C SER A 10 18.58 1.23 3.64
N VAL A 11 17.47 1.45 2.93
CA VAL A 11 16.72 0.38 2.25
C VAL A 11 16.68 0.70 0.76
N ARG A 12 16.77 -0.34 -0.08
CA ARG A 12 16.55 -0.21 -1.52
C ARG A 12 15.78 -1.39 -2.06
N PHE A 13 14.89 -1.11 -3.00
CA PHE A 13 14.17 -2.10 -3.81
C PHE A 13 13.49 -1.40 -4.98
N SER A 14 12.97 -2.20 -5.91
CA SER A 14 12.16 -1.75 -7.04
C SER A 14 10.76 -2.37 -6.98
N TRP A 15 9.78 -1.63 -7.47
CA TRP A 15 8.41 -2.09 -7.59
C TRP A 15 8.23 -2.88 -8.90
N GLU A 16 7.69 -4.08 -8.80
CA GLU A 16 7.28 -4.93 -9.92
C GLU A 16 5.75 -4.81 -10.09
N LEU A 17 5.29 -4.36 -11.27
CA LEU A 17 3.85 -4.26 -11.55
C LEU A 17 3.23 -5.66 -11.68
N MET A 18 2.27 -5.98 -10.81
CA MET A 18 1.55 -7.25 -10.84
C MET A 18 0.32 -7.21 -11.78
N GLY A 19 -0.26 -6.03 -11.99
CA GLY A 19 -1.44 -5.83 -12.83
C GLY A 19 -2.51 -4.99 -12.13
N GLU A 20 -3.69 -4.94 -12.75
CA GLU A 20 -4.81 -4.12 -12.27
C GLU A 20 -5.64 -4.84 -11.20
N VAL A 21 -6.12 -4.07 -10.23
CA VAL A 21 -7.18 -4.49 -9.30
C VAL A 21 -8.50 -4.07 -9.90
N ILE A 22 -9.46 -4.99 -10.01
CA ILE A 22 -10.76 -4.74 -10.65
C ILE A 22 -11.92 -5.18 -9.74
N LEU A 23 -13.14 -4.85 -10.12
CA LEU A 23 -14.34 -5.50 -9.58
C LEU A 23 -14.69 -6.71 -10.45
N ASP A 24 -14.97 -7.85 -9.82
CA ASP A 24 -15.52 -9.00 -10.53
C ASP A 24 -17.03 -8.83 -10.81
N HIS A 25 -17.63 -9.81 -11.49
CA HIS A 25 -19.06 -9.82 -11.82
C HIS A 25 -20.01 -9.76 -10.61
N LYS A 26 -19.50 -10.00 -9.39
CA LYS A 26 -20.27 -9.89 -8.13
C LYS A 26 -20.01 -8.55 -7.42
N GLY A 27 -19.22 -7.66 -8.01
CA GLY A 27 -18.82 -6.39 -7.40
C GLY A 27 -17.82 -6.55 -6.26
N SER A 28 -17.09 -7.66 -6.21
CA SER A 28 -16.02 -7.94 -5.25
C SER A 28 -14.66 -7.63 -5.84
N LEU A 29 -13.67 -7.26 -5.01
CA LEU A 29 -12.32 -6.99 -5.46
C LEU A 29 -11.67 -8.24 -6.08
N ALA A 30 -11.12 -8.11 -7.28
CA ALA A 30 -10.25 -9.11 -7.90
C ALA A 30 -8.86 -8.51 -8.08
N PHE A 31 -7.89 -9.12 -7.39
CA PHE A 31 -6.47 -8.78 -7.53
C PHE A 31 -5.85 -9.57 -8.68
N PRO A 32 -4.79 -9.04 -9.31
CA PRO A 32 -4.10 -9.77 -10.37
C PRO A 32 -3.53 -11.07 -9.82
N ARG A 33 -3.54 -12.12 -10.65
CA ARG A 33 -2.96 -13.41 -10.27
C ARG A 33 -1.45 -13.26 -10.14
N MET A 34 -0.92 -13.63 -8.98
CA MET A 34 0.51 -13.76 -8.80
C MET A 34 0.97 -15.07 -9.44
N GLN A 35 2.07 -15.03 -10.19
CA GLN A 35 2.67 -16.22 -10.77
C GLN A 35 3.30 -17.06 -9.63
N PHE A 36 2.99 -18.36 -9.59
CA PHE A 36 3.50 -19.30 -8.60
C PHE A 36 4.80 -19.97 -9.08
N PRO A 37 5.74 -20.29 -8.16
CA PRO A 37 5.60 -20.20 -6.70
C PRO A 37 5.88 -18.78 -6.16
N TRP A 38 5.01 -18.33 -5.25
CA TRP A 38 5.28 -17.15 -4.44
C TRP A 38 5.97 -17.59 -3.15
N ASP A 39 7.30 -17.50 -3.10
CA ASP A 39 8.11 -17.89 -1.96
C ASP A 39 8.56 -16.66 -1.16
N GLY A 40 7.71 -16.21 -0.25
CA GLY A 40 8.12 -15.29 0.81
C GLY A 40 7.30 -14.01 0.96
N GLY A 41 7.76 -13.19 1.90
CA GLY A 41 7.14 -11.91 2.20
C GLY A 41 7.59 -10.81 1.25
N GLY A 42 7.05 -9.62 1.47
CA GLY A 42 7.44 -8.45 0.72
C GLY A 42 6.72 -7.19 1.20
N VAL A 43 6.98 -6.11 0.46
CA VAL A 43 6.20 -4.88 0.52
C VAL A 43 5.40 -4.77 -0.77
N TYR A 44 4.16 -4.31 -0.69
CA TYR A 44 3.33 -4.05 -1.86
C TYR A 44 2.77 -2.63 -1.78
N ARG A 45 2.43 -2.10 -2.95
CA ARG A 45 1.68 -0.85 -3.10
C ARG A 45 0.46 -1.08 -3.96
N ILE A 46 -0.63 -0.44 -3.57
CA ILE A 46 -1.84 -0.31 -4.37
C ILE A 46 -1.96 1.16 -4.69
N THR A 47 -2.00 1.49 -5.97
CA THR A 47 -1.98 2.88 -6.44
C THR A 47 -3.04 3.06 -7.52
N GLY A 48 -3.64 4.23 -7.58
CA GLY A 48 -4.47 4.59 -8.72
C GLY A 48 -4.55 6.10 -8.91
N ARG A 49 -5.06 6.49 -10.06
CA ARG A 49 -5.23 7.89 -10.43
C ARG A 49 -6.70 8.17 -10.68
N ARG A 50 -7.31 8.99 -9.82
CA ARG A 50 -8.70 9.39 -9.96
C ARG A 50 -8.89 10.15 -11.27
N PRO A 51 -9.95 9.86 -12.05
CA PRO A 51 -10.30 10.70 -13.20
C PRO A 51 -10.61 12.12 -12.72
N ILE A 52 -10.49 13.11 -13.62
CA ILE A 52 -10.87 14.48 -13.32
C ILE A 52 -12.39 14.52 -13.11
N GLU A 53 -12.83 14.94 -11.93
CA GLU A 53 -14.25 15.11 -11.63
C GLU A 53 -14.71 16.47 -12.15
N THR A 54 -15.45 16.48 -13.27
CA THR A 54 -15.90 17.72 -13.95
C THR A 54 -17.29 18.20 -13.50
N THR A 55 -17.91 17.50 -12.56
CA THR A 55 -19.34 17.66 -12.20
C THR A 55 -19.61 18.47 -10.94
N SER A 56 -18.57 18.90 -10.22
CA SER A 56 -18.66 19.68 -8.99
C SER A 56 -18.20 21.12 -9.23
N ALA A 57 -18.83 22.12 -8.60
CA ALA A 57 -18.47 23.54 -8.67
C ALA A 57 -17.05 23.86 -8.16
N TYR A 58 -16.36 22.85 -7.63
CA TYR A 58 -14.94 22.86 -7.33
C TYR A 58 -14.26 21.80 -8.20
N ASP A 59 -13.40 22.21 -9.11
CA ASP A 59 -12.50 21.31 -9.85
C ASP A 59 -11.63 20.55 -8.82
N ARG A 60 -11.98 19.31 -8.54
CA ARG A 60 -11.06 18.38 -7.87
C ARG A 60 -10.12 17.87 -8.95
N ARG A 61 -8.88 18.34 -8.92
CA ARG A 61 -7.81 17.86 -9.80
C ARG A 61 -7.70 16.34 -9.70
N SER A 62 -7.22 15.70 -10.77
CA SER A 62 -6.88 14.28 -10.73
C SER A 62 -5.89 14.03 -9.59
N ARG A 63 -6.34 13.36 -8.52
CA ARG A 63 -5.48 12.99 -7.39
C ARG A 63 -5.02 11.55 -7.54
N TRP A 64 -3.78 11.30 -7.14
CA TRP A 64 -3.33 9.94 -6.89
C TRP A 64 -3.96 9.45 -5.59
N PHE A 65 -4.14 8.15 -5.48
CA PHE A 65 -4.25 7.53 -4.16
C PHE A 65 -3.22 6.41 -4.07
N PHE A 66 -2.68 6.20 -2.87
CA PHE A 66 -1.84 5.04 -2.61
C PHE A 66 -2.06 4.42 -1.24
N TYR A 67 -1.81 3.12 -1.19
CA TYR A 67 -1.71 2.31 0.01
C TYR A 67 -0.44 1.48 -0.08
N ILE A 68 0.42 1.53 0.94
CA ILE A 68 1.62 0.70 1.04
C ILE A 68 1.44 -0.24 2.22
N GLY A 69 1.78 -1.51 2.05
CA GLY A 69 1.72 -2.47 3.13
C GLY A 69 2.80 -3.54 3.02
N GLN A 70 3.02 -4.27 4.10
CA GLN A 70 3.88 -5.46 4.11
C GLN A 70 3.14 -6.72 4.53
N SER A 71 3.64 -7.86 4.08
CA SER A 71 3.17 -9.17 4.54
C SER A 71 4.25 -10.22 4.36
N ARG A 72 4.23 -11.26 5.21
CA ARG A 72 5.00 -12.50 4.99
C ARG A 72 4.41 -13.38 3.87
N ASP A 73 3.15 -13.13 3.53
CA ASP A 73 2.37 -13.84 2.52
C ASP A 73 1.42 -12.81 1.87
N ILE A 74 1.86 -12.25 0.74
CA ILE A 74 1.10 -11.22 0.03
C ILE A 74 -0.18 -11.80 -0.59
N PRO A 75 -0.18 -12.96 -1.27
CA PRO A 75 -1.42 -13.58 -1.76
C PRO A 75 -2.49 -13.71 -0.67
N ALA A 76 -2.15 -14.24 0.51
CA ALA A 76 -3.10 -14.38 1.62
C ALA A 76 -3.57 -13.02 2.16
N ARG A 77 -2.70 -12.01 2.16
CA ARG A 77 -3.06 -10.64 2.58
C ARG A 77 -4.05 -10.01 1.60
N LEU A 78 -3.86 -10.14 0.30
CA LEU A 78 -4.80 -9.65 -0.71
C LEU A 78 -6.14 -10.38 -0.63
N ASN A 79 -6.14 -11.69 -0.37
CA ASN A 79 -7.39 -12.43 -0.15
C ASN A 79 -8.16 -11.90 1.07
N LYS A 80 -7.46 -11.49 2.13
CA LYS A 80 -8.08 -10.84 3.30
C LYS A 80 -8.65 -9.47 2.98
N TYR A 81 -8.07 -8.72 2.03
CA TYR A 81 -8.69 -7.49 1.53
C TYR A 81 -9.90 -7.78 0.65
N ARG A 82 -9.87 -8.82 -0.17
CA ARG A 82 -11.04 -9.23 -0.97
C ARG A 82 -12.20 -9.68 -0.09
N ASN A 83 -11.93 -10.47 0.93
CA ASN A 83 -12.90 -11.11 1.81
C ASN A 83 -12.60 -10.77 3.28
N PRO A 84 -12.84 -9.52 3.71
CA PRO A 84 -12.56 -9.14 5.09
C PRO A 84 -13.51 -9.86 6.05
N GLY A 85 -12.97 -10.36 7.16
CA GLY A 85 -13.78 -10.83 8.29
C GLY A 85 -14.39 -9.64 9.08
N PRO A 86 -15.47 -9.87 9.84
CA PRO A 86 -16.24 -8.79 10.48
C PRO A 86 -15.42 -7.94 11.47
N ASN A 87 -14.38 -8.50 12.09
CA ASN A 87 -13.53 -7.80 13.07
C ASN A 87 -12.21 -7.29 12.47
N GLN A 88 -12.05 -7.30 11.14
CA GLN A 88 -10.82 -6.93 10.48
C GLN A 88 -10.89 -5.50 9.94
N ALA A 89 -11.00 -4.52 10.83
CA ALA A 89 -11.23 -3.11 10.49
C ALA A 89 -10.31 -2.57 9.37
N THR A 90 -9.01 -2.84 9.43
CA THR A 90 -8.08 -2.45 8.35
C THR A 90 -8.43 -3.08 7.00
N ASN A 91 -8.81 -4.35 6.99
CA ASN A 91 -9.13 -5.04 5.74
C ASN A 91 -10.47 -4.55 5.16
N ILE A 92 -11.44 -4.29 6.03
CA ILE A 92 -12.74 -3.70 5.67
C ILE A 92 -12.50 -2.33 5.01
N ARG A 93 -11.75 -1.46 5.67
CA ARG A 93 -11.45 -0.12 5.15
C ARG A 93 -10.75 -0.14 3.80
N VAL A 94 -9.70 -0.95 3.66
CA VAL A 94 -9.00 -1.10 2.37
C VAL A 94 -9.96 -1.66 1.31
N ASN A 95 -10.82 -2.62 1.66
CA ASN A 95 -11.82 -3.14 0.74
C ASN A 95 -12.77 -2.05 0.24
N GLU A 96 -13.36 -1.30 1.17
CA GLU A 96 -14.34 -0.25 0.90
C GLU A 96 -13.74 0.88 0.07
N ALA A 97 -12.56 1.36 0.44
CA ALA A 97 -11.84 2.40 -0.30
C ALA A 97 -11.59 1.97 -1.74
N LEU A 98 -11.01 0.79 -1.97
CA LEU A 98 -10.73 0.30 -3.32
C LEU A 98 -12.01 0.09 -4.15
N ARG A 99 -13.10 -0.39 -3.52
CA ARG A 99 -14.39 -0.53 -4.21
C ARG A 99 -15.00 0.80 -4.57
N ALA A 100 -14.90 1.81 -3.70
CA ALA A 100 -15.38 3.16 -3.97
C ALA A 100 -14.63 3.76 -5.16
N GLU A 101 -13.30 3.70 -5.14
CA GLU A 101 -12.45 4.14 -6.25
C GLU A 101 -12.80 3.46 -7.58
N LEU A 102 -12.91 2.12 -7.58
CA LEU A 102 -13.24 1.38 -8.81
C LEU A 102 -14.64 1.73 -9.35
N ARG A 103 -15.61 2.01 -8.49
CA ARG A 103 -16.96 2.46 -8.90
C ARG A 103 -16.95 3.86 -9.51
N GLN A 104 -16.01 4.71 -9.08
CA GLN A 104 -15.80 6.04 -9.66
C GLN A 104 -15.00 5.99 -10.97
N GLY A 105 -14.59 4.80 -11.42
CA GLY A 105 -13.83 4.62 -12.66
C GLY A 105 -12.32 4.80 -12.49
N THR A 106 -11.82 4.88 -11.25
CA THR A 106 -10.38 4.95 -10.98
C THR A 106 -9.71 3.66 -11.43
N ARG A 107 -8.61 3.78 -12.20
CA ARG A 107 -7.76 2.63 -12.53
C ARG A 107 -6.80 2.35 -11.40
N ILE A 108 -6.86 1.14 -10.84
CA ILE A 108 -6.06 0.72 -9.69
C ILE A 108 -5.06 -0.35 -10.13
N SER A 109 -3.81 -0.19 -9.72
CA SER A 109 -2.72 -1.14 -9.97
C SER A 109 -2.14 -1.66 -8.67
N LEU A 110 -1.69 -2.91 -8.68
CA LEU A 110 -0.90 -3.53 -7.63
C LEU A 110 0.56 -3.65 -8.09
N SER A 111 1.50 -3.20 -7.27
CA SER A 111 2.92 -3.52 -7.44
C SER A 111 3.49 -4.17 -6.18
N VAL A 112 4.52 -5.01 -6.34
CA VAL A 112 5.19 -5.69 -5.23
C VAL A 112 6.70 -5.53 -5.33
N ALA A 113 7.37 -5.41 -4.18
CA ALA A 113 8.81 -5.51 -4.04
C ALA A 113 9.14 -6.82 -3.31
N ARG A 114 9.87 -7.71 -4.00
CA ARG A 114 10.29 -9.02 -3.47
C ARG A 114 11.77 -9.02 -3.11
N GLU A 115 12.59 -8.49 -3.99
CA GLU A 115 14.02 -8.32 -3.78
C GLU A 115 14.28 -6.98 -3.13
N MET A 116 14.60 -7.03 -1.84
CA MET A 116 14.90 -5.85 -1.05
C MET A 116 16.26 -6.02 -0.39
N ARG A 117 16.98 -4.91 -0.24
CA ARG A 117 18.28 -4.92 0.43
C ARG A 117 18.30 -3.86 1.52
N ILE A 118 18.99 -4.17 2.61
CA ILE A 118 19.21 -3.28 3.75
C ILE A 118 20.71 -3.03 3.91
N LYS A 119 21.07 -1.78 4.19
CA LYS A 119 22.43 -1.38 4.55
C LYS A 119 22.45 -0.98 6.02
N VAL A 120 23.30 -1.65 6.79
CA VAL A 120 23.62 -1.27 8.18
C VAL A 120 25.13 -1.23 8.28
N GLY A 121 25.69 -0.08 8.64
CA GLY A 121 27.13 0.17 8.51
C GLY A 121 27.55 0.31 7.04
N LYS A 122 28.57 -0.45 6.61
CA LYS A 122 29.16 -0.28 5.26
C LYS A 122 28.57 -1.21 4.21
N GLU A 123 27.88 -2.28 4.59
CA GLU A 123 27.54 -3.37 3.68
C GLU A 123 26.04 -3.48 3.39
N TRP A 124 25.73 -3.78 2.12
CA TRP A 124 24.38 -4.14 1.68
C TRP A 124 24.17 -5.64 1.77
N ARG A 125 23.10 -6.04 2.44
CA ARG A 125 22.67 -7.43 2.58
C ARG A 125 21.22 -7.56 2.15
N ASP A 126 20.85 -8.77 1.76
CA ASP A 126 19.48 -9.06 1.40
C ASP A 126 18.59 -8.95 2.63
N LEU A 127 17.43 -8.36 2.42
CA LEU A 127 16.43 -8.18 3.45
C LEU A 127 15.72 -9.51 3.65
N ASP A 128 15.69 -9.98 4.89
CA ASP A 128 14.95 -11.18 5.26
C ASP A 128 13.43 -10.91 5.20
N THR A 129 12.79 -11.39 4.13
CA THR A 129 11.35 -11.21 3.93
C THR A 129 10.50 -12.01 4.92
N GLY A 130 11.08 -12.92 5.70
CA GLY A 130 10.45 -13.58 6.85
C GLY A 130 10.40 -12.68 8.10
N SER A 131 11.34 -11.74 8.25
CA SER A 131 11.42 -10.84 9.40
C SER A 131 10.43 -9.68 9.31
N THR A 132 9.50 -9.60 10.27
CA THR A 132 8.55 -8.48 10.37
C THR A 132 9.26 -7.14 10.55
N ILE A 133 10.32 -7.08 11.35
CA ILE A 133 11.08 -5.84 11.61
C ILE A 133 11.65 -5.30 10.30
N GLN A 134 12.28 -6.16 9.51
CA GLN A 134 12.91 -5.73 8.26
C GLN A 134 11.86 -5.33 7.21
N ARG A 135 10.74 -6.07 7.11
CA ARG A 135 9.63 -5.67 6.23
C ARG A 135 9.00 -4.34 6.64
N THR A 136 8.81 -4.09 7.94
CA THR A 136 8.31 -2.80 8.44
C THR A 136 9.27 -1.67 8.12
N LEU A 137 10.59 -1.89 8.24
CA LEU A 137 11.56 -0.87 7.83
C LEU A 137 11.45 -0.54 6.33
N ALA A 138 11.29 -1.55 5.47
CA ALA A 138 11.11 -1.34 4.04
C ALA A 138 9.79 -0.63 3.70
N GLU A 139 8.69 -0.99 4.37
CA GLU A 139 7.40 -0.29 4.28
C GLU A 139 7.54 1.18 4.67
N SER A 140 8.15 1.46 5.82
CA SER A 140 8.38 2.83 6.30
C SER A 140 9.24 3.65 5.34
N ALA A 141 10.30 3.06 4.78
CA ALA A 141 11.14 3.72 3.78
C ALA A 141 10.35 4.08 2.51
N ALA A 142 9.49 3.18 2.04
CA ALA A 142 8.62 3.44 0.88
C ALA A 142 7.56 4.51 1.18
N LEU A 143 6.96 4.50 2.37
CA LEU A 143 6.03 5.55 2.79
C LEU A 143 6.74 6.91 2.80
N MET A 144 7.90 7.00 3.45
CA MET A 144 8.69 8.25 3.49
C MET A 144 9.08 8.74 2.09
N GLN A 145 9.43 7.83 1.17
CA GLN A 145 9.70 8.20 -0.22
C GLN A 145 8.46 8.79 -0.88
N ALA A 146 7.30 8.14 -0.75
CA ALA A 146 6.05 8.64 -1.32
C ALA A 146 5.71 10.04 -0.79
N TYR A 147 5.88 10.28 0.52
CA TYR A 147 5.71 11.60 1.13
C TYR A 147 6.67 12.66 0.59
N ALA A 148 7.93 12.30 0.39
CA ALA A 148 8.96 13.25 -0.02
C ALA A 148 8.90 13.62 -1.51
N THR A 149 8.21 12.82 -2.32
CA THR A 149 8.20 12.95 -3.79
C THR A 149 6.90 13.49 -4.35
N GLU A 150 5.80 13.38 -3.62
CA GLU A 150 4.49 13.82 -4.07
C GLU A 150 4.12 15.19 -3.49
N ASP A 151 3.39 15.99 -4.27
CA ASP A 151 2.69 17.16 -3.73
C ASP A 151 1.52 16.65 -2.89
N LEU A 152 1.53 16.92 -1.58
CA LEU A 152 0.47 16.51 -0.65
C LEU A 152 -0.91 17.07 -1.04
N GLY A 153 -0.95 18.12 -1.88
CA GLY A 153 -2.18 18.63 -2.49
C GLY A 153 -2.81 17.68 -3.52
N ASP A 154 -2.06 16.75 -4.09
CA ASP A 154 -2.48 15.92 -5.22
C ASP A 154 -2.56 14.42 -4.89
N VAL A 155 -2.41 14.03 -3.62
CA VAL A 155 -2.44 12.61 -3.22
C VAL A 155 -3.29 12.34 -1.99
N ASP A 156 -4.05 11.24 -2.05
CA ASP A 156 -4.79 10.64 -0.94
C ASP A 156 -4.07 9.39 -0.43
N ILE A 157 -3.67 9.39 0.85
CA ILE A 157 -2.90 8.30 1.44
C ILE A 157 -3.80 7.43 2.31
N LEU A 158 -4.01 6.18 1.90
CA LEU A 158 -4.90 5.25 2.61
C LEU A 158 -4.24 4.59 3.82
N ASN A 159 -2.97 4.82 4.12
CA ASN A 159 -2.37 4.34 5.36
C ASN A 159 -2.92 5.16 6.56
N LYS A 160 -3.18 4.53 7.71
CA LYS A 160 -3.78 5.20 8.89
C LYS A 160 -2.79 6.20 9.51
N GLY A 161 -3.29 7.32 10.03
CA GLY A 161 -2.51 8.30 10.83
C GLY A 161 -1.53 9.12 10.00
N LEU A 162 -1.83 9.22 8.70
CA LEU A 162 -0.91 9.68 7.67
C LEU A 162 -1.56 10.73 6.74
N ASP A 163 -2.90 10.76 6.68
CA ASP A 163 -3.70 11.84 6.10
C ASP A 163 -5.09 11.91 6.76
N ASP A 164 -5.34 12.97 7.54
CA ASP A 164 -6.61 13.19 8.23
C ASP A 164 -7.78 13.48 7.27
N SER A 165 -7.52 13.80 6.00
CA SER A 165 -8.57 14.02 5.00
C SER A 165 -9.20 12.70 4.55
N VAL A 166 -8.37 11.66 4.37
CA VAL A 166 -8.82 10.29 4.09
C VAL A 166 -9.53 9.71 5.32
N ASP A 167 -8.98 9.88 6.52
CA ASP A 167 -9.64 9.44 7.76
C ASP A 167 -10.98 10.19 7.98
N ARG A 168 -11.14 11.41 7.43
CA ARG A 168 -12.40 12.17 7.41
C ARG A 168 -13.39 11.72 6.32
N GLU A 169 -12.93 11.13 5.23
CA GLU A 169 -13.78 10.60 4.15
C GLU A 169 -14.36 9.23 4.52
N PHE A 170 -13.68 8.46 5.37
CA PHE A 170 -14.07 7.10 5.80
C PHE A 170 -14.49 6.99 7.29
N LYS A 171 -15.08 8.07 7.85
CA LYS A 171 -15.30 8.35 9.29
C LYS A 171 -16.00 7.29 10.17
N ASP A 172 -16.76 6.34 9.61
CA ASP A 172 -17.71 5.54 10.41
C ASP A 172 -17.27 4.10 10.72
N ALA A 173 -16.01 3.73 10.47
CA ALA A 173 -15.49 2.43 10.87
C ALA A 173 -15.01 2.44 12.34
N PRO A 174 -15.59 1.65 13.26
CA PRO A 174 -15.17 1.62 14.65
C PRO A 174 -13.75 1.05 14.77
N TRP A 175 -12.91 1.70 15.58
CA TRP A 175 -11.60 1.19 15.99
C TRP A 175 -11.63 0.87 17.50
N PRO A 176 -10.85 -0.12 17.96
CA PRO A 176 -10.71 -0.44 19.39
C PRO A 176 -10.10 0.71 20.19
#